data_AF-A0A9J6DJT4-F1
#
_entry.id   AF-A0A9J6DJT4-F1
#
_cell.length_a   1.000
_cell.length_b   1.000
_cell.length_c   1.000
_cell.angle_alpha   90.00
_cell.angle_beta   90.00
_cell.angle_gamma   90.00
#
_symmetry.space_group_name_H-M   'P 1'
#
loop_
_entity.id
_entity.type
_entity.pdbx_description
1 polymer ?
#
loop_
_entity_poly.entity_id
_entity_poly.type
_entity_poly.pdbx_seq_one_letter_code
_entity_poly.pdbx_strand_id
1 'polypeptide(L)'
;MGAEVQGPPYDKNAGTQSPANVKKRLANASRLPHLPREHFRIIVSPRRGLNVKNTSNVWIYQALTTAARLSAANITEDIICSNAMQNIVVISTPSQANAKAYASPEAITFNNARYEVSSYIAAPDNTCKGIIRNIYMEIHEEELRRLLI
;
A
#
# COMPACT_ATOMS: atom_id res chain seq x y z
N MET A 1 55.76 21.54 1.42
CA MET A 1 55.88 20.16 1.93
C MET A 1 54.47 19.72 2.31
N GLY A 2 53.85 18.89 1.47
CA GLY A 2 52.40 18.66 1.46
C GLY A 2 51.94 17.68 2.54
N ALA A 3 50.80 17.98 3.16
CA ALA A 3 50.12 17.09 4.09
C ALA A 3 49.20 16.14 3.30
N GLU A 4 49.50 14.84 3.34
CA GLU A 4 48.60 13.79 2.86
C GLU A 4 47.41 13.67 3.84
N VAL A 5 46.21 13.92 3.34
CA VAL A 5 44.96 13.67 4.08
C VAL A 5 44.54 12.23 3.77
N GLN A 6 44.70 11.34 4.74
CA GLN A 6 44.19 9.97 4.69
C GLN A 6 42.66 9.99 4.63
N GLY A 7 42.10 9.65 3.47
CA GLY A 7 40.67 9.40 3.29
C GLY A 7 40.20 8.21 4.13
N PRO A 8 38.90 8.14 4.47
CA PRO A 8 38.36 7.04 5.28
C PRO A 8 38.57 5.69 4.57
N PRO A 9 38.74 4.59 5.34
CA PRO A 9 38.98 3.28 4.78
C PRO A 9 37.83 2.86 3.88
N TYR A 10 38.16 2.52 2.63
CA TYR A 10 37.26 1.89 1.67
C TYR A 10 36.80 0.54 2.26
N ASP A 11 35.55 0.45 2.69
CA ASP A 11 34.97 -0.79 3.22
C ASP A 11 34.81 -1.81 2.07
N LYS A 12 35.66 -2.84 2.08
CA LYS A 12 35.76 -3.87 1.04
C LYS A 12 34.72 -4.99 1.19
N ASN A 13 33.68 -4.80 1.99
CA ASN A 13 32.64 -5.80 2.21
C ASN A 13 31.35 -5.52 1.41
N ALA A 14 31.48 -5.22 0.11
CA ALA A 14 30.37 -5.38 -0.83
C ALA A 14 30.24 -6.87 -1.21
N GLY A 15 29.95 -7.72 -0.22
CA GLY A 15 29.69 -9.14 -0.45
C GLY A 15 28.50 -9.29 -1.40
N THR A 16 28.73 -9.89 -2.56
CA THR A 16 27.69 -10.16 -3.56
C THR A 16 26.58 -10.99 -2.92
N GLN A 17 25.47 -10.33 -2.57
CA GLN A 17 24.39 -10.97 -1.83
C GLN A 17 23.70 -12.02 -2.72
N SER A 18 23.47 -13.21 -2.18
CA SER A 18 22.76 -14.26 -2.92
C SER A 18 21.35 -13.79 -3.29
N PRO A 19 20.85 -14.07 -4.51
CA PRO A 19 19.51 -13.66 -4.95
C PRO A 19 18.38 -14.12 -4.01
N ALA A 20 18.55 -15.26 -3.33
CA ALA A 20 17.59 -15.78 -2.36
C ALA A 20 17.43 -14.86 -1.14
N ASN A 21 18.53 -14.30 -0.62
CA ASN A 21 18.50 -13.39 0.52
C ASN A 21 17.85 -12.05 0.16
N VAL A 22 18.09 -11.55 -1.06
CA VAL A 22 17.43 -10.35 -1.58
C VAL A 22 15.92 -10.56 -1.69
N LYS A 23 15.47 -11.69 -2.25
CA LYS A 23 14.04 -12.05 -2.33
C LYS A 23 13.37 -12.13 -0.97
N LYS A 24 14.01 -12.78 0.01
CA LYS A 24 13.48 -12.91 1.37
C LYS A 24 13.34 -11.56 2.07
N ARG A 25 14.34 -10.69 1.93
CA ARG A 25 14.29 -9.31 2.48
C ARG A 25 13.20 -8.49 1.83
N LEU A 26 13.07 -8.55 0.51
CA LEU A 26 12.03 -7.83 -0.23
C LEU A 26 10.62 -8.30 0.18
N ALA A 27 10.43 -9.62 0.31
CA ALA A 27 9.19 -10.20 0.78
C ALA A 27 8.84 -9.72 2.19
N ASN A 28 9.81 -9.70 3.11
CA ASN A 28 9.58 -9.24 4.48
C ASN A 28 9.30 -7.74 4.55
N ALA A 29 10.03 -6.92 3.78
CA ALA A 29 9.83 -5.47 3.73
C ALA A 29 8.49 -5.06 3.10
N SER A 30 7.89 -5.96 2.32
CA SER A 30 6.58 -5.75 1.68
C SER A 30 5.41 -6.20 2.56
N ARG A 31 5.65 -6.82 3.72
CA ARG A 31 4.58 -7.29 4.61
C ARG A 31 4.03 -6.12 5.42
N LEU A 32 2.70 -6.11 5.53
CA LEU A 32 1.98 -5.24 6.46
C LEU A 32 2.07 -5.82 7.87
N PRO A 33 1.92 -4.99 8.92
CA PRO A 33 1.73 -5.48 10.28
C PRO A 33 0.50 -6.39 10.36
N HIS A 34 0.40 -7.17 11.45
CA HIS A 34 -0.79 -8.00 11.67
C HIS A 34 -1.99 -7.09 11.94
N LEU A 35 -2.87 -6.96 10.96
CA LEU A 35 -4.12 -6.20 11.07
C LEU A 35 -5.25 -7.14 11.50
N PRO A 36 -6.25 -6.65 12.23
CA PRO A 36 -7.44 -7.44 12.57
C PRO A 36 -8.06 -8.07 11.32
N ARG A 37 -8.55 -9.30 11.43
CA ARG A 37 -9.06 -10.07 10.27
C ARG A 37 -10.48 -9.67 9.90
N GLU A 38 -11.25 -9.25 10.91
CA GLU A 38 -12.63 -8.80 10.85
C GLU A 38 -12.75 -7.34 10.34
N HIS A 39 -11.64 -6.60 10.28
CA HIS A 39 -11.65 -5.25 9.72
C HIS A 39 -11.75 -5.28 8.19
N PHE A 40 -12.44 -4.28 7.66
CA PHE A 40 -12.34 -3.91 6.25
C PHE A 40 -10.96 -3.32 5.99
N ARG A 41 -10.30 -3.79 4.92
CA ARG A 41 -9.02 -3.25 4.47
C ARG A 41 -9.24 -2.39 3.24
N ILE A 42 -8.68 -1.19 3.26
CA ILE A 42 -8.71 -0.26 2.15
C ILE A 42 -7.27 -0.02 1.71
N ILE A 43 -7.02 -0.19 0.42
CA ILE A 43 -5.72 0.06 -0.19
C ILE A 43 -5.78 1.40 -0.88
N VAL A 44 -4.92 2.32 -0.46
CA VAL A 44 -4.71 3.60 -1.10
C VAL A 44 -3.36 3.58 -1.80
N SER A 45 -3.38 3.67 -3.12
CA SER A 45 -2.20 3.66 -3.98
C SER A 45 -2.07 5.02 -4.67
N PRO A 46 -1.05 5.82 -4.35
CA PRO A 46 -0.81 7.07 -5.06
C PRO A 46 -0.45 6.80 -6.51
N ARG A 47 -1.01 7.58 -7.44
CA ARG A 47 -0.76 7.42 -8.88
C ARG A 47 0.53 8.09 -9.31
N ARG A 48 0.77 9.32 -8.87
CA ARG A 48 1.93 10.14 -9.26
C ARG A 48 2.36 11.08 -8.15
N GLY A 49 3.66 11.37 -8.08
CA GLY A 49 4.26 12.42 -7.25
C GLY A 49 4.39 12.10 -5.75
N LEU A 50 3.43 11.39 -5.17
CA LEU A 50 3.48 11.04 -3.75
C LEU A 50 4.37 9.81 -3.50
N ASN A 51 5.43 10.02 -2.72
CA ASN A 51 6.28 8.95 -2.21
C ASN A 51 6.01 8.75 -0.71
N VAL A 52 5.32 7.65 -0.38
CA VAL A 52 4.92 7.28 0.98
C VAL A 52 6.13 7.12 1.90
N LYS A 53 7.28 6.67 1.37
CA LYS A 53 8.51 6.51 2.16
C LYS A 53 9.06 7.83 2.69
N ASN A 54 8.92 8.90 1.90
CA ASN A 54 9.52 10.20 2.17
C ASN A 54 8.52 11.20 2.77
N THR A 55 7.30 10.76 3.04
CA THR A 55 6.21 11.63 3.51
C THR A 55 5.84 11.25 4.94
N SER A 56 5.55 12.25 5.77
CA SER A 56 5.06 12.02 7.13
C SER A 56 3.75 11.23 7.12
N ASN A 57 3.72 10.12 7.88
CA ASN A 57 2.50 9.34 8.08
C ASN A 57 1.37 10.18 8.70
N VAL A 58 1.70 11.18 9.53
CA VAL A 58 0.72 12.08 10.16
C VAL A 58 0.02 12.93 9.09
N TRP A 59 0.76 13.45 8.12
CA TRP A 59 0.18 14.24 7.03
C TRP A 59 -0.65 13.38 6.09
N ILE A 60 -0.17 12.18 5.75
CA ILE A 60 -0.94 11.22 4.95
C ILE A 60 -2.25 10.89 5.67
N TYR A 61 -2.19 10.58 6.96
CA TYR A 61 -3.34 10.28 7.80
C TYR A 61 -4.37 11.42 7.78
N GLN A 62 -3.94 12.63 8.10
CA GLN A 62 -4.80 13.82 8.09
C GLN A 62 -5.41 14.10 6.71
N ALA A 63 -4.63 13.94 5.65
CA ALA A 63 -5.11 14.16 4.29
C ALA A 63 -6.14 13.11 3.86
N LEU A 64 -5.96 11.85 4.27
CA LEU A 64 -6.91 10.77 4.00
C LEU A 64 -8.22 10.94 4.76
N THR A 65 -8.15 11.26 6.06
CA THR A 65 -9.35 11.46 6.89
C THR A 65 -10.15 12.68 6.43
N THR A 66 -9.45 13.77 6.07
CA THR A 66 -10.06 14.96 5.47
C THR A 66 -10.69 14.65 4.13
N ALA A 67 -10.00 13.93 3.24
CA ALA A 67 -10.54 13.55 1.93
C ALA A 67 -11.75 12.61 2.04
N ALA A 68 -11.75 11.72 3.03
CA ALA A 68 -12.86 10.83 3.35
C ALA A 68 -14.00 11.53 4.10
N ARG A 69 -13.84 12.81 4.51
CA ARG A 69 -14.79 13.61 5.28
C ARG A 69 -15.20 12.95 6.60
N LEU A 70 -14.26 12.28 7.26
CA LEU A 70 -14.48 11.62 8.54
C LEU A 70 -14.06 12.53 9.70
N SER A 71 -14.85 12.54 10.77
CA SER A 71 -14.52 13.25 12.01
C SER A 71 -13.54 12.43 12.87
N ALA A 72 -12.83 13.11 13.77
CA ALA A 72 -11.89 12.45 14.67
C ALA A 72 -12.54 11.37 15.56
N ALA A 73 -13.82 11.54 15.93
CA ALA A 73 -14.55 10.57 16.73
C ALA A 73 -14.83 9.26 15.96
N ASN A 74 -15.01 9.35 14.64
CA ASN A 74 -15.37 8.20 13.82
C ASN A 74 -14.18 7.32 13.46
N ILE A 75 -12.95 7.79 13.68
CA ILE A 75 -11.72 7.12 13.21
C ILE A 75 -10.87 6.55 14.35
N THR A 76 -11.39 6.57 15.58
CA THR A 76 -10.65 6.18 16.79
C THR A 76 -10.15 4.73 16.76
N GLU A 77 -10.90 3.85 16.09
CA GLU A 77 -10.57 2.42 15.94
C GLU A 77 -9.90 2.11 14.59
N ASP A 78 -9.70 3.11 13.74
CA ASP A 78 -9.07 2.93 12.44
C ASP A 78 -7.55 2.84 12.60
N ILE A 79 -6.95 1.85 11.93
CA ILE A 79 -5.51 1.65 11.90
C ILE A 79 -5.01 2.02 10.51
N ILE A 80 -4.10 2.98 10.41
CA ILE A 80 -3.47 3.40 9.15
C ILE A 80 -2.00 3.00 9.14
N CYS A 81 -1.61 2.26 8.11
CA CYS A 81 -0.29 1.66 7.96
C CYS A 81 0.28 1.96 6.58
N SER A 82 1.50 2.50 6.54
CA SER A 82 2.20 2.77 5.29
C SER A 82 3.10 1.60 4.91
N ASN A 83 3.02 1.14 3.66
CA ASN A 83 3.97 0.20 3.07
C ASN A 83 4.84 0.95 2.05
N ALA A 84 5.98 1.43 2.53
CA ALA A 84 6.94 2.19 1.75
C ALA A 84 7.52 1.41 0.55
N MET A 85 7.64 0.09 0.67
CA MET A 85 8.18 -0.76 -0.41
C MET A 85 7.23 -0.83 -1.61
N GLN A 86 5.93 -0.94 -1.32
CA GLN A 86 4.89 -0.99 -2.34
C GLN A 86 4.37 0.41 -2.72
N ASN A 87 4.84 1.46 -2.03
CA ASN A 87 4.32 2.82 -2.12
C ASN A 87 2.79 2.88 -1.95
N ILE A 88 2.25 2.16 -0.96
CA ILE A 88 0.81 2.16 -0.64
C ILE A 88 0.58 2.54 0.81
N VAL A 89 -0.64 2.96 1.10
CA VAL A 89 -1.18 3.12 2.44
C VAL A 89 -2.33 2.15 2.60
N VAL A 90 -2.37 1.45 3.72
CA VAL A 90 -3.43 0.51 4.07
C VAL A 90 -4.17 1.03 5.28
N ILE A 91 -5.48 1.08 5.15
CA ILE A 91 -6.39 1.48 6.22
C ILE A 91 -7.15 0.22 6.63
N SER A 92 -7.25 0.00 7.93
CA SER A 92 -7.96 -1.12 8.53
C SER A 92 -9.00 -0.56 9.49
N THR A 93 -10.28 -0.79 9.21
CA THR A 93 -11.40 -0.23 9.99
C THR A 93 -12.45 -1.30 10.29
N PRO A 94 -13.05 -1.32 11.49
CA PRO A 94 -14.20 -2.18 11.77
C PRO A 94 -15.49 -1.64 11.13
N SER A 95 -15.52 -0.37 10.73
CA SER A 95 -16.70 0.31 10.20
C SER A 95 -16.81 0.17 8.68
N GLN A 96 -17.88 -0.46 8.21
CA GLN A 96 -18.18 -0.53 6.77
C GLN A 96 -18.42 0.87 6.17
N ALA A 97 -18.99 1.80 6.95
CA ALA A 97 -19.21 3.17 6.50
C ALA A 97 -17.88 3.91 6.27
N ASN A 98 -16.93 3.77 7.21
CA ASN A 98 -15.59 4.33 7.06
C ASN A 98 -14.86 3.69 5.87
N ALA A 99 -14.97 2.38 5.69
CA ALA A 99 -14.36 1.69 4.57
C ALA A 99 -14.81 2.25 3.22
N LYS A 100 -16.12 2.50 3.07
CA LYS A 100 -16.68 3.16 1.87
C LYS A 100 -16.17 4.60 1.74
N ALA A 101 -16.13 5.35 2.85
CA ALA A 101 -15.65 6.72 2.86
C ALA A 101 -14.16 6.83 2.45
N TYR A 102 -13.30 5.94 2.92
CA TYR A 102 -11.89 5.89 2.53
C TYR A 102 -11.65 5.35 1.12
N ALA A 103 -12.57 4.57 0.56
CA ALA A 103 -12.48 4.07 -0.81
C ALA A 103 -12.88 5.10 -1.88
N SER A 104 -13.54 6.19 -1.48
CA SER A 104 -14.05 7.23 -2.37
C SER A 104 -13.02 8.23 -2.92
N PRO A 105 -11.99 8.67 -2.16
CA PRO A 105 -11.10 9.72 -2.62
C PRO A 105 -10.27 9.31 -3.85
N GLU A 106 -10.29 10.17 -4.87
CA GLU A 106 -9.42 10.09 -6.05
C GLU A 106 -8.15 10.96 -5.89
N ALA A 107 -8.12 11.82 -4.87
CA ALA A 107 -6.97 12.64 -4.55
C ALA A 107 -6.95 13.00 -3.05
N ILE A 108 -5.74 13.24 -2.53
CA ILE A 108 -5.50 13.80 -1.20
C ILE A 108 -4.70 15.09 -1.33
N THR A 109 -4.86 16.00 -0.37
CA THR A 109 -4.21 17.32 -0.39
C THR A 109 -3.54 17.58 0.95
N PHE A 110 -2.27 17.97 0.92
CA PHE A 110 -1.51 18.46 2.08
C PHE A 110 -0.30 19.26 1.57
N ASN A 111 0.26 20.15 2.40
CA ASN A 111 1.37 21.05 2.04
C ASN A 111 1.14 21.84 0.73
N ASN A 112 -0.10 22.31 0.52
CA ASN A 112 -0.52 23.03 -0.68
C ASN A 112 -0.32 22.26 -2.00
N ALA A 113 -0.16 20.93 -1.93
CA ALA A 113 -0.04 20.05 -3.09
C ALA A 113 -1.19 19.04 -3.12
N ARG A 114 -1.68 18.76 -4.34
CA ARG A 114 -2.70 17.74 -4.61
C ARG A 114 -2.03 16.50 -5.19
N TYR A 115 -2.30 15.35 -4.61
CA TYR A 115 -1.79 14.06 -5.04
C TYR A 115 -2.93 13.14 -5.45
N GLU A 116 -2.90 12.65 -6.69
CA GLU A 116 -3.85 11.66 -7.16
C GLU A 116 -3.61 10.30 -6.52
N VAL A 117 -4.70 9.64 -6.13
CA VAL A 117 -4.68 8.31 -5.52
C VAL A 117 -5.73 7.42 -6.16
N SER A 118 -5.50 6.11 -6.10
CA SER A 118 -6.50 5.09 -6.33
C SER A 118 -6.81 4.44 -4.99
N SER A 119 -8.08 4.44 -4.58
CA SER A 119 -8.50 3.81 -3.34
C SER A 119 -9.55 2.74 -3.63
N TYR A 120 -9.46 1.60 -2.95
CA TYR A 120 -10.44 0.52 -3.07
C TYR A 120 -10.46 -0.36 -1.83
N ILE A 121 -11.61 -0.96 -1.56
CA ILE A 121 -11.77 -1.95 -0.50
C ILE A 121 -11.17 -3.27 -1.00
N ALA A 122 -10.18 -3.79 -0.29
CA ALA A 122 -9.60 -5.10 -0.56
C ALA A 122 -10.59 -6.21 -0.21
N ALA A 123 -10.47 -7.32 -0.93
CA ALA A 123 -11.27 -8.50 -0.65
C ALA A 123 -10.96 -9.01 0.78
N PRO A 124 -11.98 -9.48 1.54
CA PRO A 124 -11.77 -10.02 2.88
C PRO A 124 -10.82 -11.22 2.91
N ASP A 125 -10.28 -11.53 4.09
CA ASP A 125 -9.29 -12.61 4.27
C ASP A 125 -9.83 -14.02 3.93
N ASN A 126 -11.15 -14.21 3.93
CA ASN A 126 -11.80 -15.47 3.56
C ASN A 126 -12.05 -15.60 2.04
N THR A 127 -11.47 -14.73 1.22
CA THR A 127 -11.56 -14.79 -0.23
C THR A 127 -10.25 -15.29 -0.84
N CYS A 128 -10.35 -15.93 -2.01
CA CYS A 128 -9.18 -16.33 -2.78
C CYS A 128 -9.18 -15.64 -4.14
N LYS A 129 -7.98 -15.34 -4.64
CA LYS A 129 -7.79 -14.90 -6.02
C LYS A 129 -7.35 -16.09 -6.86
N GLY A 130 -8.21 -16.51 -7.79
CA GLY A 130 -7.86 -17.50 -8.81
C GLY A 130 -7.28 -16.85 -10.06
N ILE A 131 -6.38 -17.58 -10.76
CA ILE A 131 -6.00 -17.26 -12.15
C ILE A 131 -6.48 -18.42 -13.00
N ILE A 132 -7.38 -18.14 -13.93
CA ILE A 132 -7.83 -19.12 -14.93
C ILE A 132 -6.94 -18.92 -16.16
N ARG A 133 -6.34 -20.02 -16.64
CA ARG A 133 -5.47 -20.02 -17.82
C ARG A 133 -6.12 -20.82 -18.94
N ASN A 134 -5.65 -20.62 -20.16
CA ASN A 134 -6.09 -21.36 -21.36
C ASN A 134 -7.58 -21.20 -21.65
N ILE A 135 -8.14 -20.01 -21.44
CA ILE A 135 -9.49 -19.68 -21.91
C ILE A 135 -9.41 -19.46 -23.43
N TYR A 136 -10.27 -20.14 -24.19
CA TYR A 136 -10.41 -19.90 -25.62
C TYR A 136 -10.88 -18.46 -25.86
N MET A 137 -10.27 -17.75 -26.81
CA MET A 137 -10.61 -16.33 -27.07
C MET A 137 -12.06 -16.11 -27.51
N GLU A 138 -12.73 -17.17 -27.96
CA GLU A 138 -14.12 -17.18 -28.41
C GLU A 138 -15.13 -17.24 -27.25
N ILE A 139 -14.68 -17.52 -26.02
CA ILE A 139 -15.54 -17.55 -24.84
C ILE A 139 -15.86 -16.12 -24.40
N HIS A 140 -17.15 -15.76 -24.42
CA HIS A 140 -17.65 -14.48 -23.92
C HIS A 140 -17.82 -14.47 -22.39
N GLU A 141 -17.88 -13.26 -21.81
CA GLU A 141 -17.92 -13.06 -20.34
C GLU A 141 -19.05 -13.85 -19.65
N GLU A 142 -20.28 -13.78 -20.15
CA GLU A 142 -21.43 -14.52 -19.61
C GLU A 142 -21.18 -16.04 -19.56
N GLU A 143 -20.58 -16.60 -20.61
CA GLU A 143 -20.31 -18.04 -20.70
C GLU A 143 -19.18 -18.44 -19.75
N LEU A 144 -18.12 -17.62 -19.65
CA LEU A 144 -17.06 -17.84 -18.67
C LEU A 144 -17.61 -17.81 -17.23
N ARG A 145 -18.55 -16.92 -16.92
CA ARG A 145 -19.18 -16.84 -15.59
C ARG A 145 -19.99 -18.11 -15.26
N ARG A 146 -20.71 -18.68 -16.23
CA ARG A 146 -21.46 -19.94 -16.04
C ARG A 146 -20.56 -21.16 -15.76
N LEU A 147 -19.33 -21.15 -16.24
CA LEU A 147 -18.39 -22.25 -16.01
C LEU A 147 -17.73 -22.21 -14.63
N LEU A 148 -17.87 -21.12 -13.88
CA LEU A 148 -17.19 -20.88 -12.61
C LEU A 148 -18.10 -21.02 -11.37
N ILE A 149 -19.41 -21.17 -11.56
CA ILE A 149 -20.45 -21.18 -10.52
C ILE A 149 -21.42 -22.33 -10.81
#